data_AF-M0E8B7-F1
#
_entry.id   AF-M0E8B7-F1
#
_cell.length_a   1.000
_cell.length_b   1.000
_cell.length_c   1.000
_cell.angle_alpha   90.00
_cell.angle_beta   90.00
_cell.angle_gamma   90.00
#
_symmetry.space_group_name_H-M   'P 1'
#
loop_
_entity.id
_entity.type
_entity.pdbx_description
1 polymer ?
#
loop_
_entity_poly.entity_id
_entity_poly.type
_entity_poly.pdbx_seq_one_letter_code
_entity_poly.pdbx_strand_id
1 'polypeptide(L)'
;MLDDAILRPGRFDRLMEVPPADEEGREDIFEIHTREMNVDDSVDMEELAELRFRLIRLLVEEFGLRAVAFEAPFHQFCRIDEGVTTGTSDIRSILTGTDGYRPIQTAPVAELLEWLQSVNAERPAEDHVHVYGFDTTIIEDAAIGIEPYLNRVGADIDGSLREDLDTMKTGYESEDERQALLESARQVHSIVSPMLDANESAWVEAESRRAYERVRHRLNLIEVQIEAHELGREDRHALRDEAMAENVKWIHDRSTGPVVIWGVNAHLGRGRHVLDEWDVDVPSMGNRLADSYGDLYYPVVFKTGTRRVAAKDFTTETVEEYPIPDPPSMSIPAVFQQVAEPVFSVSVEDLYDDLSIRDWPRTQPRRHTIWGGTPDGDNPVRYTPPDLSEFDRAVFVRETSPLVHLD
;
A
#
# COMPACT_ATOMS: atom_id res chain seq x y z
N MET A 1 15.21 -36.40 10.51
CA MET A 1 14.83 -37.58 11.31
C MET A 1 15.52 -37.44 12.66
N LEU A 2 14.76 -37.20 13.74
CA LEU A 2 15.30 -37.15 15.11
C LEU A 2 15.56 -38.57 15.64
N ASP A 3 16.57 -38.70 16.51
CA ASP A 3 17.07 -39.94 17.10
C ASP A 3 16.03 -40.61 18.04
N ASP A 4 15.77 -41.90 17.83
CA ASP A 4 14.84 -42.74 18.61
C ASP A 4 15.19 -42.79 20.12
N ALA A 5 16.42 -42.45 20.51
CA ALA A 5 16.83 -42.38 21.91
C ALA A 5 16.10 -41.27 22.70
N ILE A 6 15.55 -40.26 22.02
CA ILE A 6 14.83 -39.13 22.64
C ILE A 6 13.38 -39.48 22.97
N LEU A 7 12.81 -40.54 22.36
CA LEU A 7 11.39 -40.92 22.46
C LEU A 7 11.08 -41.92 23.60
N ARG A 8 11.99 -42.15 24.56
CA ARG A 8 11.74 -43.09 25.66
C ARG A 8 10.69 -42.57 26.65
N PRO A 9 9.73 -43.41 27.11
CA PRO A 9 8.66 -42.99 28.02
C PRO A 9 9.20 -42.44 29.34
N GLY A 10 8.74 -41.24 29.74
CA GLY A 10 9.06 -40.59 31.03
C GLY A 10 9.94 -39.34 30.96
N ARG A 11 10.22 -38.78 29.77
CA ARG A 11 10.97 -37.50 29.62
C ARG A 11 10.30 -36.42 28.75
N PHE A 12 9.16 -36.70 28.13
CA PHE A 12 8.30 -35.71 27.49
C PHE A 12 6.85 -35.98 27.88
N ASP A 13 6.32 -35.13 28.76
CA ASP A 13 4.91 -35.13 29.08
C ASP A 13 4.17 -34.30 28.03
N ARG A 14 3.48 -35.01 27.11
CA ARG A 14 2.56 -34.50 26.09
C ARG A 14 3.18 -33.58 25.03
N LEU A 15 3.39 -34.16 23.84
CA LEU A 15 3.43 -33.38 22.60
C LEU A 15 2.00 -32.88 22.35
N MET A 16 1.69 -31.64 22.74
CA MET A 16 0.51 -30.95 22.22
C MET A 16 0.91 -30.30 20.91
N GLU A 17 0.40 -30.88 19.82
CA GLU A 17 0.44 -30.22 18.51
C GLU A 17 -0.60 -29.10 18.58
N VAL A 18 -0.14 -27.85 18.62
CA VAL A 18 -1.01 -26.68 18.53
C VAL A 18 -1.23 -26.45 17.04
N PRO A 19 -2.42 -26.72 16.50
CA PRO A 19 -2.71 -26.40 15.11
C PRO A 19 -2.60 -24.87 14.91
N PRO A 20 -2.28 -24.40 13.69
CA PRO A 20 -2.39 -22.98 13.38
C PRO A 20 -3.78 -22.46 13.78
N ALA A 21 -3.83 -21.26 14.37
CA ALA A 21 -5.09 -20.70 14.83
C ALA A 21 -6.12 -20.61 13.69
N ASP A 22 -7.36 -20.95 14.01
CA ASP A 22 -8.52 -20.69 13.15
C ASP A 22 -8.86 -19.19 13.17
N GLU A 23 -9.90 -18.78 12.44
CA GLU A 23 -10.27 -17.37 12.29
C GLU A 23 -10.54 -16.67 13.63
N GLU A 24 -11.29 -17.31 14.52
CA GLU A 24 -11.57 -16.83 15.88
C GLU A 24 -10.29 -16.82 16.74
N GLY A 25 -9.49 -17.88 16.71
CA GLY A 25 -8.21 -17.93 17.43
C GLY A 25 -7.19 -16.91 16.94
N ARG A 26 -7.25 -16.55 15.65
CA ARG A 26 -6.44 -15.51 15.03
C ARG A 26 -6.86 -14.12 15.46
N GLU A 27 -8.16 -13.89 15.56
CA GLU A 27 -8.71 -12.66 16.13
C GLU A 27 -8.34 -12.54 17.60
N ASP A 28 -8.46 -13.61 18.39
CA ASP A 28 -8.00 -13.67 19.78
C ASP A 28 -6.50 -13.39 19.90
N ILE A 29 -5.67 -13.98 19.03
CA ILE A 29 -4.22 -13.71 18.97
C ILE A 29 -3.96 -12.24 18.66
N PHE A 30 -4.66 -11.66 17.69
CA PHE A 30 -4.56 -10.24 17.36
C PHE A 30 -4.98 -9.36 18.55
N GLU A 31 -6.08 -9.65 19.22
CA GLU A 31 -6.53 -8.94 20.41
C GLU A 31 -5.54 -9.09 21.57
N ILE A 32 -5.04 -10.28 21.86
CA ILE A 32 -4.07 -10.54 22.94
C ILE A 32 -2.76 -9.78 22.69
N HIS A 33 -2.22 -9.83 21.48
CA HIS A 33 -0.96 -9.17 21.14
C HIS A 33 -1.07 -7.65 21.02
N THR A 34 -2.29 -7.11 20.84
CA THR A 34 -2.55 -5.67 20.87
C THR A 34 -2.89 -5.17 22.28
N ARG A 35 -3.38 -6.04 23.17
CA ARG A 35 -3.84 -5.70 24.54
C ARG A 35 -2.73 -5.38 25.55
N GLU A 36 -1.50 -5.85 25.36
CA GLU A 36 -0.37 -5.62 26.27
C GLU A 36 0.57 -4.47 25.83
N MET A 37 0.15 -3.65 24.85
CA MET A 37 0.90 -2.51 24.36
C MET A 37 0.84 -1.33 25.35
N ASN A 38 1.83 -1.22 26.25
CA ASN A 38 2.16 -0.04 27.08
C ASN A 38 3.46 0.58 26.46
N VAL A 39 3.77 1.89 26.35
CA VAL A 39 3.65 3.06 27.26
C VAL A 39 4.07 4.38 26.54
N ASP A 40 3.61 5.54 27.09
CA ASP A 40 4.21 6.90 27.21
C ASP A 40 4.10 7.99 26.10
N ASP A 41 4.13 9.26 26.54
CA ASP A 41 3.34 10.41 26.08
C ASP A 41 4.04 11.32 25.06
N SER A 42 3.87 11.04 23.77
CA SER A 42 3.46 12.06 22.79
C SER A 42 3.33 11.47 21.39
N VAL A 43 2.09 11.16 20.97
CA VAL A 43 1.52 11.42 19.63
C VAL A 43 2.52 11.25 18.50
N ASP A 44 2.38 10.28 17.60
CA ASP A 44 3.18 10.01 16.39
C ASP A 44 2.38 9.34 15.23
N MET A 45 2.51 9.83 13.99
CA MET A 45 2.15 9.10 12.76
C MET A 45 3.15 7.96 12.55
N GLU A 46 4.32 8.06 13.18
CA GLU A 46 5.17 6.92 13.51
C GLU A 46 4.38 5.86 14.25
N GLU A 47 3.56 6.14 15.27
CA GLU A 47 2.85 5.07 15.98
C GLU A 47 1.77 4.39 15.13
N LEU A 48 1.12 5.14 14.23
CA LEU A 48 0.26 4.52 13.23
C LEU A 48 1.07 3.63 12.28
N ALA A 49 2.25 4.07 11.86
CA ALA A 49 3.14 3.29 11.01
C ALA A 49 3.76 2.09 11.75
N GLU A 50 4.10 2.23 13.03
CA GLU A 50 4.60 1.20 13.93
C GLU A 50 3.51 0.17 14.25
N LEU A 51 2.28 0.62 14.51
CA LEU A 51 1.15 -0.27 14.71
C LEU A 51 0.86 -1.08 13.45
N ARG A 52 0.94 -0.44 12.27
CA ARG A 52 0.86 -1.14 10.98
C ARG A 52 2.05 -2.08 10.76
N PHE A 53 3.27 -1.68 11.10
CA PHE A 53 4.45 -2.54 11.09
C PHE A 53 4.23 -3.77 11.97
N ARG A 54 3.76 -3.59 13.20
CA ARG A 54 3.50 -4.66 14.17
C ARG A 54 2.41 -5.60 13.69
N LEU A 55 1.35 -5.05 13.08
CA LEU A 55 0.31 -5.83 12.44
C LEU A 55 0.86 -6.66 11.28
N ILE A 56 1.64 -6.05 10.38
CA ILE A 56 2.27 -6.78 9.27
C ILE A 56 3.19 -7.88 9.80
N ARG A 57 3.96 -7.59 10.84
CA ARG A 57 4.83 -8.57 11.49
C ARG A 57 4.03 -9.76 12.01
N LEU A 58 2.95 -9.50 12.76
CA LEU A 58 2.05 -10.54 13.24
C LEU A 58 1.49 -11.36 12.07
N LEU A 59 1.04 -10.70 10.99
CA LEU A 59 0.48 -11.38 9.82
C LEU A 59 1.52 -12.27 9.10
N VAL A 60 2.78 -11.84 9.06
CA VAL A 60 3.88 -12.62 8.47
C VAL A 60 4.30 -13.79 9.35
N GLU A 61 4.33 -13.61 10.67
CA GLU A 61 4.78 -14.62 11.65
C GLU A 61 3.69 -15.68 11.89
N GLU A 62 2.44 -15.26 12.06
CA GLU A 62 1.34 -16.14 12.52
C GLU A 62 0.32 -16.50 11.43
N PHE A 63 0.20 -15.69 10.37
CA PHE A 63 -0.87 -15.83 9.36
C PHE A 63 -0.35 -16.18 7.96
N GLY A 64 0.96 -16.35 7.81
CA GLY A 64 1.56 -16.74 6.54
C GLY A 64 1.41 -15.68 5.45
N LEU A 65 1.37 -14.39 5.79
CA LEU A 65 1.40 -13.29 4.81
C LEU A 65 2.56 -13.49 3.82
N ARG A 66 2.32 -13.22 2.53
CA ARG A 66 3.29 -13.39 1.44
C ARG A 66 3.50 -12.15 0.58
N ALA A 67 2.64 -11.13 0.70
CA ALA A 67 2.88 -9.85 0.05
C ALA A 67 2.42 -8.65 0.88
N VAL A 68 3.18 -7.57 0.80
CA VAL A 68 2.81 -6.23 1.31
C VAL A 68 2.82 -5.25 0.13
N ALA A 69 1.67 -4.74 -0.23
CA ALA A 69 1.48 -3.82 -1.34
C ALA A 69 1.24 -2.40 -0.82
N PHE A 70 2.03 -1.42 -1.26
CA PHE A 70 1.95 -0.03 -0.85
C PHE A 70 1.34 0.83 -1.97
N GLU A 71 0.55 1.84 -1.59
CA GLU A 71 0.08 2.88 -2.49
C GLU A 71 1.27 3.77 -2.87
N ALA A 72 2.06 3.28 -3.81
CA ALA A 72 3.31 3.87 -4.22
C ALA A 72 3.68 3.40 -5.64
N PRO A 73 4.62 4.11 -6.31
CA PRO A 73 5.06 3.77 -7.66
C PRO A 73 5.60 2.34 -7.77
N PHE A 74 5.08 1.58 -8.75
CA PHE A 74 5.52 0.21 -9.03
C PHE A 74 7.03 0.11 -9.32
N HIS A 75 7.60 1.11 -10.02
CA HIS A 75 9.01 1.09 -10.40
C HIS A 75 9.93 0.99 -9.18
N GLN A 76 9.73 1.87 -8.20
CA GLN A 76 10.58 1.93 -7.02
C GLN A 76 10.47 0.63 -6.20
N PHE A 77 9.26 0.10 -6.06
CA PHE A 77 9.04 -1.14 -5.32
C PHE A 77 9.62 -2.38 -6.01
N CYS A 78 9.85 -2.38 -7.32
CA CYS A 78 10.62 -3.44 -7.96
C CYS A 78 12.05 -3.53 -7.39
N ARG A 79 12.68 -2.38 -7.10
CA ARG A 79 14.03 -2.29 -6.52
C ARG A 79 14.03 -2.59 -5.03
N ILE A 80 13.03 -2.08 -4.29
CA ILE A 80 12.89 -2.36 -2.86
C ILE A 80 12.66 -3.86 -2.64
N ASP A 81 11.78 -4.49 -3.41
CA ASP A 81 11.53 -5.93 -3.32
C ASP A 81 12.77 -6.78 -3.63
N GLU A 82 13.56 -6.37 -4.61
CA GLU A 82 14.86 -7.02 -4.87
C GLU A 82 15.76 -6.91 -3.62
N GLY A 83 15.91 -5.72 -3.04
CA GLY A 83 16.65 -5.53 -1.79
C GLY A 83 16.13 -6.38 -0.63
N VAL A 84 14.81 -6.47 -0.46
CA VAL A 84 14.14 -7.23 0.60
C VAL A 84 14.25 -8.76 0.41
N THR A 85 14.42 -9.24 -0.82
CA THR A 85 14.44 -10.70 -1.10
C THR A 85 15.85 -11.25 -1.30
N THR A 86 16.78 -10.45 -1.82
CA THR A 86 18.15 -10.90 -2.09
C THR A 86 19.12 -10.51 -0.97
N GLY A 87 18.80 -9.50 -0.16
CA GLY A 87 19.70 -8.95 0.85
C GLY A 87 20.92 -8.23 0.28
N THR A 88 20.95 -7.95 -1.04
CA THR A 88 22.15 -7.41 -1.71
C THR A 88 22.31 -5.90 -1.60
N SER A 89 21.39 -5.21 -0.93
CA SER A 89 21.34 -3.76 -0.91
C SER A 89 20.86 -3.23 0.44
N ASP A 90 21.40 -2.08 0.81
CA ASP A 90 20.98 -1.33 2.00
C ASP A 90 19.61 -0.69 1.74
N ILE A 91 18.61 -1.07 2.54
CA ILE A 91 17.23 -0.63 2.38
C ILE A 91 17.11 0.88 2.49
N ARG A 92 17.79 1.50 3.46
CA ARG A 92 17.75 2.95 3.65
C ARG A 92 18.29 3.70 2.45
N SER A 93 19.39 3.24 1.86
CA SER A 93 19.95 3.79 0.63
C SER A 93 19.01 3.64 -0.58
N ILE A 94 18.20 2.58 -0.66
CA ILE A 94 17.16 2.46 -1.70
C ILE A 94 16.04 3.48 -1.47
N LEU A 95 15.61 3.66 -0.21
CA LEU A 95 14.55 4.59 0.14
C LEU A 95 14.96 6.05 -0.10
N THR A 96 16.15 6.46 0.35
CA THR A 96 16.66 7.85 0.26
C THR A 96 17.36 8.17 -1.07
N GLY A 97 17.41 7.22 -2.01
CA GLY A 97 17.96 7.43 -3.34
C GLY A 97 17.25 8.54 -4.12
N THR A 98 17.87 8.98 -5.23
CA THR A 98 17.44 10.12 -6.06
C THR A 98 16.02 10.04 -6.62
N ASP A 99 15.44 8.84 -6.68
CA ASP A 99 14.10 8.57 -7.20
C ASP A 99 13.14 8.13 -6.08
N GLY A 100 13.45 8.45 -4.83
CA GLY A 100 12.71 7.94 -3.69
C GLY A 100 11.33 8.59 -3.53
N TYR A 101 10.27 7.77 -3.46
CA TYR A 101 8.93 8.23 -3.12
C TYR A 101 8.90 8.72 -1.67
N ARG A 102 8.94 10.03 -1.50
CA ARG A 102 9.05 10.69 -0.19
C ARG A 102 8.09 10.16 0.87
N PRO A 103 6.79 9.89 0.59
CA PRO A 103 5.86 9.40 1.63
C PRO A 103 6.28 8.10 2.33
N ILE A 104 7.10 7.26 1.71
CA ILE A 104 7.61 6.02 2.33
C ILE A 104 9.02 6.16 2.94
N GLN A 105 9.70 7.28 2.73
CA GLN A 105 11.05 7.54 3.27
C GLN A 105 10.99 7.88 4.75
N THR A 106 10.73 6.87 5.58
CA THR A 106 10.46 7.06 7.01
C THR A 106 11.16 5.97 7.80
N ALA A 107 11.50 6.23 9.07
CA ALA A 107 12.12 5.22 9.92
C ALA A 107 11.27 3.95 10.07
N PRO A 108 9.94 4.02 10.31
CA PRO A 108 9.12 2.81 10.46
C PRO A 108 9.02 1.96 9.20
N VAL A 109 8.96 2.58 8.02
CA VAL A 109 8.95 1.83 6.75
C VAL A 109 10.32 1.22 6.47
N ALA A 110 11.41 1.94 6.74
CA ALA A 110 12.74 1.37 6.60
C ALA A 110 12.92 0.17 7.52
N GLU A 111 12.49 0.27 8.79
CA GLU A 111 12.54 -0.82 9.75
C GLU A 111 11.68 -2.01 9.32
N LEU A 112 10.49 -1.77 8.73
CA LEU A 112 9.66 -2.82 8.12
C LEU A 112 10.43 -3.60 7.07
N LEU A 113 11.04 -2.88 6.14
CA LEU A 113 11.71 -3.48 4.99
C LEU A 113 13.02 -4.15 5.40
N GLU A 114 13.77 -3.59 6.34
CA GLU A 114 14.96 -4.20 6.96
C GLU A 114 14.59 -5.49 7.71
N TRP A 115 13.49 -5.46 8.45
CA TRP A 115 12.98 -6.65 9.14
C TRP A 115 12.52 -7.72 8.14
N LEU A 116 11.76 -7.36 7.10
CA LEU A 116 11.36 -8.30 6.03
C LEU A 116 12.59 -8.89 5.32
N GLN A 117 13.63 -8.09 5.09
CA GLN A 117 14.90 -8.57 4.55
C GLN A 117 15.53 -9.65 5.44
N SER A 118 15.56 -9.42 6.76
CA SER A 118 16.07 -10.41 7.72
C SER A 118 15.23 -11.70 7.74
N VAL A 119 13.90 -11.57 7.68
CA VAL A 119 12.96 -12.70 7.67
C VAL A 119 13.13 -13.54 6.40
N ASN A 120 13.24 -12.89 5.24
CA ASN A 120 13.42 -13.57 3.96
C ASN A 120 14.77 -14.27 3.84
N ALA A 121 15.82 -13.73 4.45
CA ALA A 121 17.14 -14.35 4.46
C ALA A 121 17.15 -15.75 5.13
N GLU A 122 16.20 -16.00 6.04
CA GLU A 122 16.04 -17.28 6.73
C GLU A 122 15.02 -18.22 6.06
N ARG A 123 14.35 -17.77 4.98
CA ARG A 123 13.27 -18.50 4.29
C ARG A 123 13.70 -18.96 2.89
N PRO A 124 13.16 -20.09 2.38
CA PRO A 124 13.30 -20.44 0.98
C PRO A 124 12.57 -19.40 0.10
N ALA A 125 13.01 -19.28 -1.15
CA ALA A 125 12.49 -18.26 -2.07
C ALA A 125 10.97 -18.35 -2.30
N GLU A 126 10.38 -19.55 -2.25
CA GLU A 126 8.92 -19.73 -2.36
C GLU A 126 8.11 -19.16 -1.17
N ASP A 127 8.76 -18.95 -0.02
CA ASP A 127 8.16 -18.43 1.22
C ASP A 127 8.55 -16.98 1.52
N HIS A 128 9.26 -16.34 0.60
CA HIS A 128 9.62 -14.93 0.72
C HIS A 128 8.35 -14.07 0.79
N VAL A 129 8.39 -13.08 1.68
CA VAL A 129 7.41 -12.00 1.70
C VAL A 129 7.88 -10.95 0.71
N HIS A 130 7.08 -10.73 -0.33
CA HIS A 130 7.35 -9.75 -1.36
C HIS A 130 6.74 -8.39 -1.03
N VAL A 131 7.35 -7.32 -1.55
CA VAL A 131 6.78 -5.98 -1.47
C VAL A 131 6.46 -5.43 -2.85
N TYR A 132 5.41 -4.62 -2.95
CA TYR A 132 4.90 -4.09 -4.21
C TYR A 132 4.45 -2.65 -4.06
N GLY A 133 4.54 -1.88 -5.15
CA GLY A 133 3.83 -0.62 -5.31
C GLY A 133 2.67 -0.86 -6.26
N PHE A 134 1.44 -0.49 -5.88
CA PHE A 134 0.25 -0.75 -6.69
C PHE A 134 -0.34 0.50 -7.35
N ASP A 135 0.28 1.67 -7.17
CA ASP A 135 -0.17 2.91 -7.82
C ASP A 135 0.07 2.86 -9.34
N THR A 136 -0.61 3.71 -10.10
CA THR A 136 -0.60 3.66 -11.57
C THR A 136 0.70 4.15 -12.21
N THR A 137 1.59 4.79 -11.43
CA THR A 137 2.90 5.36 -11.82
C THR A 137 2.86 6.28 -13.06
N ILE A 138 3.85 7.15 -13.26
CA ILE A 138 3.94 7.95 -14.50
C ILE A 138 4.67 7.16 -15.60
N ILE A 139 4.57 7.59 -16.87
CA ILE A 139 5.16 6.88 -18.02
C ILE A 139 6.68 6.73 -17.85
N GLU A 140 7.32 7.79 -17.35
CA GLU A 140 8.74 7.92 -17.08
C GLU A 140 9.23 6.77 -16.19
N ASP A 141 8.60 6.59 -15.02
CA ASP A 141 8.93 5.54 -14.06
C ASP A 141 8.71 4.14 -14.62
N ALA A 142 7.60 3.96 -15.37
CA ALA A 142 7.30 2.70 -16.01
C ALA A 142 8.38 2.32 -17.04
N ALA A 143 8.90 3.30 -17.80
CA ALA A 143 9.88 3.12 -18.85
C ALA A 143 11.27 2.66 -18.35
N ILE A 144 11.71 3.13 -17.18
CA ILE A 144 13.07 2.88 -16.65
C ILE A 144 13.44 1.39 -16.65
N GLY A 145 12.49 0.51 -16.36
CA GLY A 145 12.73 -0.94 -16.24
C GLY A 145 12.68 -1.74 -17.55
N ILE A 146 12.25 -1.14 -18.67
CA ILE A 146 12.00 -1.86 -19.93
C ILE A 146 13.32 -2.19 -20.63
N GLU A 147 14.11 -1.16 -20.97
CA GLU A 147 15.38 -1.34 -21.70
C GLU A 147 16.37 -2.27 -20.96
N PRO A 148 16.59 -2.12 -19.63
CA PRO A 148 17.51 -3.01 -18.92
C PRO A 148 17.09 -4.48 -18.99
N TYR A 149 15.80 -4.77 -18.95
CA TYR A 149 15.30 -6.13 -19.10
C TYR A 149 15.51 -6.67 -20.52
N LEU A 150 15.14 -5.88 -21.54
CA LEU A 150 15.33 -6.27 -22.95
C LEU A 150 16.81 -6.58 -23.25
N ASN A 151 17.73 -5.79 -22.71
CA ASN A 151 19.16 -6.04 -22.82
C ASN A 151 19.59 -7.36 -22.14
N ARG A 152 19.06 -7.67 -20.95
CA ARG A 152 19.41 -8.90 -20.22
C ARG A 152 18.92 -10.17 -20.93
N VAL A 153 17.72 -10.15 -21.52
CA VAL A 153 17.20 -11.28 -22.32
C VAL A 153 17.79 -11.34 -23.73
N GLY A 154 18.67 -10.40 -24.10
CA GLY A 154 19.31 -10.35 -25.41
C GLY A 154 18.33 -10.04 -26.55
N ALA A 155 17.30 -9.24 -26.30
CA ALA A 155 16.36 -8.82 -27.34
C ALA A 155 17.04 -7.92 -28.38
N ASP A 156 16.62 -8.05 -29.64
CA ASP A 156 17.06 -7.17 -30.72
C ASP A 156 16.33 -5.82 -30.63
N ILE A 157 16.99 -4.85 -30.01
CA ILE A 157 16.50 -3.47 -29.90
C ILE A 157 17.29 -2.57 -30.85
N ASP A 158 16.60 -1.88 -31.76
CA ASP A 158 17.23 -0.99 -32.73
C ASP A 158 17.46 0.42 -32.15
N GLY A 159 17.94 1.35 -32.99
CA GLY A 159 18.17 2.74 -32.57
C GLY A 159 16.87 3.50 -32.31
N SER A 160 15.83 3.24 -33.10
CA SER A 160 14.54 3.93 -32.98
C SER A 160 13.85 3.60 -31.66
N LEU A 161 13.81 2.32 -31.28
CA LEU A 161 13.22 1.89 -30.03
C LEU A 161 13.95 2.47 -28.81
N ARG A 162 15.28 2.62 -28.89
CA ARG A 162 16.05 3.28 -27.82
C ARG A 162 15.74 4.76 -27.71
N GLU A 163 15.62 5.48 -28.83
CA GLU A 163 15.23 6.89 -28.85
C GLU A 163 13.82 7.09 -28.25
N ASP A 164 12.88 6.20 -28.55
CA ASP A 164 11.55 6.25 -27.94
C ASP A 164 11.59 5.99 -26.42
N LEU A 165 12.36 5.00 -25.97
CA LEU A 165 12.54 4.72 -24.54
C LEU A 165 13.23 5.90 -23.82
N ASP A 166 14.21 6.56 -24.44
CA ASP A 166 14.87 7.74 -23.89
C ASP A 166 13.92 8.94 -23.80
N THR A 167 13.09 9.14 -24.82
CA THR A 167 12.02 10.15 -24.80
C THR A 167 11.07 9.88 -23.64
N MET A 168 10.66 8.62 -23.45
CA MET A 168 9.79 8.23 -22.34
C MET A 168 10.39 8.48 -20.97
N LYS A 169 11.69 8.24 -20.78
CA LYS A 169 12.38 8.45 -19.49
C LYS A 169 12.59 9.94 -19.15
N THR A 170 12.51 10.83 -20.14
CA THR A 170 12.82 12.26 -19.96
C THR A 170 11.64 13.07 -19.39
N GLY A 171 10.41 12.64 -19.68
CA GLY A 171 9.19 13.38 -19.33
C GLY A 171 8.95 14.61 -20.21
N TYR A 172 8.18 15.57 -19.72
CA TYR A 172 7.77 16.75 -20.51
C TYR A 172 7.63 18.02 -19.66
N GLU A 173 7.95 19.17 -20.26
CA GLU A 173 7.68 20.51 -19.71
C GLU A 173 6.78 21.35 -20.63
N SER A 174 6.56 20.89 -21.87
CA SER A 174 5.70 21.51 -22.87
C SER A 174 4.69 20.54 -23.47
N GLU A 175 3.64 21.07 -24.12
CA GLU A 175 2.63 20.23 -24.79
C GLU A 175 3.23 19.47 -25.99
N ASP A 176 4.20 20.04 -26.70
CA ASP A 176 4.88 19.36 -27.81
C ASP A 176 5.68 18.15 -27.29
N GLU A 177 6.38 18.30 -26.17
CA GLU A 177 7.08 17.19 -25.50
C GLU A 177 6.11 16.16 -24.93
N ARG A 178 4.96 16.59 -24.38
CA ARG A 178 3.91 15.68 -23.92
C ARG A 178 3.38 14.82 -25.06
N GLN A 179 3.16 15.40 -26.25
CA GLN A 179 2.72 14.63 -27.41
C GLN A 179 3.81 13.66 -27.88
N ALA A 180 5.08 14.08 -27.92
CA ALA A 180 6.20 13.21 -28.25
C ALA A 180 6.30 12.02 -27.26
N LEU A 181 6.17 12.27 -25.95
CA LEU A 181 6.11 11.25 -24.92
C LEU A 181 5.02 10.21 -25.19
N LEU A 182 3.79 10.67 -25.47
CA LEU A 182 2.65 9.80 -25.73
C LEU A 182 2.79 9.02 -27.04
N GLU A 183 3.39 9.62 -28.07
CA GLU A 183 3.70 8.92 -29.32
C GLU A 183 4.75 7.82 -29.10
N SER A 184 5.88 8.14 -28.45
CA SER A 184 6.90 7.15 -28.11
C SER A 184 6.36 6.04 -27.21
N ALA A 185 5.52 6.36 -26.23
CA ALA A 185 4.86 5.38 -25.37
C ALA A 185 3.99 4.38 -26.17
N ARG A 186 3.20 4.89 -27.14
CA ARG A 186 2.42 4.03 -28.05
C ARG A 186 3.31 3.19 -28.96
N GLN A 187 4.41 3.74 -29.48
CA GLN A 187 5.36 2.99 -30.32
C GLN A 187 6.04 1.86 -29.52
N VAL A 188 6.59 2.17 -28.35
CA VAL A 188 7.19 1.18 -27.45
C VAL A 188 6.20 0.08 -27.11
N HIS A 189 4.97 0.42 -26.75
CA HIS A 189 3.94 -0.58 -26.47
C HIS A 189 3.66 -1.48 -27.70
N SER A 190 3.52 -0.89 -28.89
CA SER A 190 3.23 -1.63 -30.12
C SER A 190 4.34 -2.59 -30.55
N ILE A 191 5.59 -2.30 -30.18
CA ILE A 191 6.77 -3.09 -30.52
C ILE A 191 7.05 -4.13 -29.44
N VAL A 192 7.11 -3.71 -28.17
CA VAL A 192 7.59 -4.55 -27.06
C VAL A 192 6.52 -5.56 -26.63
N SER A 193 5.23 -5.22 -26.66
CA SER A 193 4.17 -6.16 -26.26
C SER A 193 4.17 -7.44 -27.12
N PRO A 194 4.16 -7.37 -28.47
CA PRO A 194 4.27 -8.57 -29.30
C PRO A 194 5.60 -9.32 -29.13
N MET A 195 6.71 -8.60 -28.85
CA MET A 195 8.00 -9.24 -28.57
C MET A 195 7.94 -10.07 -27.29
N LEU A 196 7.32 -9.56 -26.22
CA LEU A 196 7.12 -10.30 -24.98
C LEU A 196 6.24 -11.54 -25.20
N ASP A 197 5.14 -11.40 -25.94
CA ASP A 197 4.24 -12.53 -26.23
C ASP A 197 4.94 -13.63 -27.04
N ALA A 198 5.71 -13.26 -28.06
CA ALA A 198 6.40 -14.22 -28.93
C ALA A 198 7.53 -14.98 -28.23
N ASN A 199 8.10 -14.41 -27.16
CA ASN A 199 9.32 -14.92 -26.52
C ASN A 199 9.13 -15.36 -25.06
N GLU A 200 7.90 -15.44 -24.55
CA GLU A 200 7.63 -15.68 -23.13
C GLU A 200 8.43 -16.84 -22.53
N SER A 201 8.33 -18.03 -23.12
CA SER A 201 9.01 -19.21 -22.56
C SER A 201 10.53 -19.06 -22.54
N ALA A 202 11.10 -18.51 -23.62
CA ALA A 202 12.55 -18.33 -23.73
C ALA A 202 13.08 -17.26 -22.76
N TRP A 203 12.35 -16.16 -22.60
CA TRP A 203 12.77 -15.05 -21.73
C TRP A 203 12.55 -15.36 -20.24
N VAL A 204 11.52 -16.14 -19.91
CA VAL A 204 11.32 -16.67 -18.55
C VAL A 204 12.43 -17.65 -18.17
N GLU A 205 12.90 -18.48 -19.11
CA GLU A 205 14.04 -19.37 -18.90
C GLU A 205 15.38 -18.61 -18.79
N ALA A 206 15.57 -17.56 -19.58
CA ALA A 206 16.80 -16.76 -19.58
C ALA A 206 16.96 -15.90 -18.32
N GLU A 207 15.85 -15.36 -17.78
CA GLU A 207 15.85 -14.50 -16.60
C GLU A 207 15.02 -15.13 -15.47
N SER A 208 13.72 -14.83 -15.42
CA SER A 208 12.77 -15.43 -14.49
C SER A 208 11.33 -15.05 -14.85
N ARG A 209 10.36 -15.83 -14.33
CA ARG A 209 8.93 -15.50 -14.41
C ARG A 209 8.63 -14.11 -13.85
N ARG A 210 9.16 -13.78 -12.67
CA ARG A 210 8.94 -12.50 -12.00
C ARG A 210 9.49 -11.32 -12.79
N ALA A 211 10.68 -11.44 -13.38
CA ALA A 211 11.26 -10.38 -14.21
C ALA A 211 10.44 -10.13 -15.49
N TYR A 212 10.02 -11.20 -16.16
CA TYR A 212 9.15 -11.10 -17.34
C TYR A 212 7.83 -10.39 -17.03
N GLU A 213 7.17 -10.79 -15.93
CA GLU A 213 5.90 -10.21 -15.53
C GLU A 213 6.00 -8.75 -15.11
N ARG A 214 7.10 -8.33 -14.48
CA ARG A 214 7.35 -6.92 -14.15
C ARG A 214 7.38 -6.03 -15.39
N VAL A 215 8.00 -6.49 -16.48
CA VAL A 215 8.04 -5.71 -17.73
C VAL A 215 6.69 -5.70 -18.43
N ARG A 216 5.95 -6.82 -18.43
CA ARG A 216 4.55 -6.80 -18.90
C ARG A 216 3.69 -5.83 -18.11
N HIS A 217 3.84 -5.82 -16.79
CA HIS A 217 3.08 -4.91 -15.94
C HIS A 217 3.43 -3.44 -16.21
N ARG A 218 4.71 -3.11 -16.48
CA ARG A 218 5.10 -1.76 -16.92
C ARG A 218 4.40 -1.31 -18.19
N LEU A 219 4.26 -2.20 -19.19
CA LEU A 219 3.54 -1.89 -20.41
C LEU A 219 2.04 -1.66 -20.16
N ASN A 220 1.43 -2.44 -19.27
CA ASN A 220 0.05 -2.20 -18.81
C ASN A 220 -0.09 -0.83 -18.13
N LEU A 221 0.84 -0.44 -17.25
CA LEU A 221 0.82 0.87 -16.61
C LEU A 221 1.00 2.01 -17.63
N ILE A 222 1.82 1.81 -18.67
CA ILE A 222 1.96 2.77 -19.77
C ILE A 222 0.64 2.92 -20.53
N GLU A 223 -0.08 1.84 -20.82
CA GLU A 223 -1.39 1.88 -21.47
C GLU A 223 -2.40 2.68 -20.64
N VAL A 224 -2.49 2.39 -19.33
CA VAL A 224 -3.32 3.16 -18.39
C VAL A 224 -2.96 4.64 -18.39
N GLN A 225 -1.66 4.98 -18.40
CA GLN A 225 -1.24 6.38 -18.43
C GLN A 225 -1.55 7.06 -19.76
N ILE A 226 -1.40 6.38 -20.91
CA ILE A 226 -1.79 6.95 -22.22
C ILE A 226 -3.27 7.34 -22.19
N GLU A 227 -4.15 6.47 -21.68
CA GLU A 227 -5.58 6.76 -21.53
C GLU A 227 -5.82 7.92 -20.54
N ALA A 228 -5.17 7.89 -19.37
CA ALA A 228 -5.30 8.93 -18.36
C ALA A 228 -4.98 10.35 -18.89
N HIS A 229 -4.04 10.46 -19.83
CA HIS A 229 -3.66 11.72 -20.47
C HIS A 229 -4.73 12.28 -21.42
N GLU A 230 -5.68 11.46 -21.88
CA GLU A 230 -6.78 11.84 -22.76
C GLU A 230 -8.06 12.18 -21.97
N LEU A 231 -8.11 11.82 -20.68
CA LEU A 231 -9.27 11.99 -19.82
C LEU A 231 -9.30 13.32 -19.04
N GLY A 232 -10.53 13.76 -18.76
CA GLY A 232 -10.81 14.81 -17.78
C GLY A 232 -10.48 14.36 -16.36
N ARG A 233 -10.52 15.30 -15.41
CA ARG A 233 -10.09 15.05 -14.02
C ARG A 233 -10.86 13.90 -13.35
N GLU A 234 -12.19 13.96 -13.34
CA GLU A 234 -13.03 12.94 -12.68
C GLU A 234 -12.79 11.54 -13.26
N ASP A 235 -12.87 11.41 -14.58
CA ASP A 235 -12.61 10.15 -15.29
C ASP A 235 -11.19 9.62 -15.05
N ARG A 236 -10.20 10.51 -14.95
CA ARG A 236 -8.82 10.14 -14.60
C ARG A 236 -8.71 9.57 -13.19
N HIS A 237 -9.43 10.14 -12.22
CA HIS A 237 -9.48 9.59 -10.86
C HIS A 237 -10.20 8.24 -10.83
N ALA A 238 -11.29 8.08 -11.58
CA ALA A 238 -11.99 6.80 -11.72
C ALA A 238 -11.07 5.72 -12.32
N LEU A 239 -10.34 6.06 -13.38
CA LEU A 239 -9.36 5.18 -14.02
C LEU A 239 -8.22 4.82 -13.07
N ARG A 240 -7.71 5.77 -12.26
CA ARG A 240 -6.66 5.49 -11.27
C ARG A 240 -7.11 4.46 -10.24
N ASP A 241 -8.27 4.63 -9.61
CA ASP A 241 -8.78 3.69 -8.60
C ASP A 241 -9.12 2.32 -9.22
N GLU A 242 -9.58 2.30 -10.48
CA GLU A 242 -9.76 1.07 -11.25
C GLU A 242 -8.44 0.33 -11.47
N ALA A 243 -7.45 1.02 -12.02
CA ALA A 243 -6.15 0.43 -12.31
C ALA A 243 -5.42 0.00 -11.03
N MET A 244 -5.53 0.74 -9.92
CA MET A 244 -4.99 0.29 -8.62
C MET A 244 -5.66 -1.01 -8.14
N ALA A 245 -6.98 -1.17 -8.34
CA ALA A 245 -7.67 -2.43 -7.99
C ALA A 245 -7.16 -3.60 -8.84
N GLU A 246 -6.97 -3.37 -10.15
CA GLU A 246 -6.40 -4.38 -11.05
C GLU A 246 -4.94 -4.69 -10.71
N ASN A 247 -4.15 -3.71 -10.29
CA ASN A 247 -2.77 -3.91 -9.82
C ASN A 247 -2.75 -4.78 -8.54
N VAL A 248 -3.66 -4.53 -7.60
CA VAL A 248 -3.82 -5.38 -6.41
C VAL A 248 -4.19 -6.81 -6.78
N LYS A 249 -5.11 -7.03 -7.73
CA LYS A 249 -5.44 -8.37 -8.24
C LYS A 249 -4.23 -9.03 -8.89
N TRP A 250 -3.48 -8.28 -9.71
CA TRP A 250 -2.25 -8.76 -10.33
C TRP A 250 -1.21 -9.22 -9.29
N ILE A 251 -1.11 -8.52 -8.15
CA ILE A 251 -0.25 -8.91 -7.01
C ILE A 251 -0.80 -10.17 -6.33
N HIS A 252 -2.10 -10.20 -6.02
CA HIS A 252 -2.76 -11.31 -5.35
C HIS A 252 -2.63 -12.62 -6.14
N ASP A 253 -2.85 -12.60 -7.46
CA ASP A 253 -2.71 -13.76 -8.35
C ASP A 253 -1.29 -14.36 -8.37
N ARG A 254 -0.30 -13.61 -7.88
CA ARG A 254 1.12 -13.98 -7.81
C ARG A 254 1.61 -14.25 -6.40
N SER A 255 0.77 -14.03 -5.40
CA SER A 255 1.08 -14.29 -4.01
C SER A 255 0.74 -15.73 -3.66
N THR A 256 1.61 -16.41 -2.92
CA THR A 256 1.35 -17.78 -2.42
C THR A 256 0.54 -17.80 -1.13
N GLY A 257 0.19 -16.62 -0.59
CA GLY A 257 -0.56 -16.45 0.65
C GLY A 257 -1.23 -15.07 0.72
N PRO A 258 -1.75 -14.68 1.89
CA PRO A 258 -2.46 -13.41 2.05
C PRO A 258 -1.62 -12.19 1.63
N VAL A 259 -2.32 -11.15 1.18
CA VAL A 259 -1.75 -9.86 0.75
C VAL A 259 -2.29 -8.76 1.66
N VAL A 260 -1.40 -7.91 2.17
CA VAL A 260 -1.76 -6.68 2.87
C VAL A 260 -1.64 -5.52 1.90
N ILE A 261 -2.66 -4.65 1.87
CA ILE A 261 -2.67 -3.43 1.07
C ILE A 261 -2.57 -2.24 2.02
N TRP A 262 -1.50 -1.47 1.89
CA TRP A 262 -1.23 -0.25 2.63
C TRP A 262 -1.51 0.95 1.73
N GLY A 263 -2.60 1.65 1.97
CA GLY A 263 -2.97 2.86 1.25
C GLY A 263 -3.77 3.83 2.08
N VAL A 264 -4.18 4.94 1.46
CA VAL A 264 -5.05 5.94 2.07
C VAL A 264 -6.45 5.37 2.23
N ASN A 265 -7.08 5.65 3.39
CA ASN A 265 -8.42 5.14 3.73
C ASN A 265 -9.47 5.37 2.63
N ALA A 266 -9.41 6.51 1.91
CA ALA A 266 -10.37 6.86 0.86
C ALA A 266 -10.33 5.88 -0.33
N HIS A 267 -9.18 5.30 -0.62
CA HIS A 267 -9.04 4.26 -1.63
C HIS A 267 -9.48 2.89 -1.12
N LEU A 268 -9.34 2.60 0.18
CA LEU A 268 -9.58 1.26 0.76
C LEU A 268 -11.04 1.01 1.18
N GLY A 269 -11.83 2.05 1.44
CA GLY A 269 -13.23 1.86 1.81
C GLY A 269 -14.05 1.21 0.68
N ARG A 270 -15.06 0.40 1.01
CA ARG A 270 -16.02 -0.17 0.04
C ARG A 270 -16.95 0.86 -0.63
N GLY A 271 -16.88 2.12 -0.23
CA GLY A 271 -17.78 3.17 -0.68
C GLY A 271 -17.27 3.91 -1.91
N ARG A 272 -17.10 5.22 -1.77
CA ARG A 272 -16.76 6.12 -2.87
C ARG A 272 -15.60 7.00 -2.46
N HIS A 273 -14.72 7.28 -3.41
CA HIS A 273 -13.66 8.26 -3.25
C HIS A 273 -14.20 9.63 -3.65
N VAL A 274 -14.53 10.44 -2.65
CA VAL A 274 -15.12 11.78 -2.82
C VAL A 274 -14.11 12.86 -2.44
N LEU A 275 -13.84 13.78 -3.35
CA LEU A 275 -13.00 14.97 -3.15
C LEU A 275 -13.79 16.21 -3.61
N ASP A 276 -14.54 16.81 -2.69
CA ASP A 276 -15.46 17.93 -2.97
C ASP A 276 -14.74 19.13 -3.59
N GLU A 277 -13.51 19.44 -3.14
CA GLU A 277 -12.69 20.54 -3.65
C GLU A 277 -12.34 20.39 -5.12
N TRP A 278 -12.30 19.15 -5.61
CA TRP A 278 -11.83 18.81 -6.95
C TRP A 278 -12.94 18.33 -7.87
N ASP A 279 -14.19 18.32 -7.39
CA ASP A 279 -15.38 17.80 -8.08
C ASP A 279 -15.18 16.36 -8.56
N VAL A 280 -14.70 15.51 -7.64
CA VAL A 280 -14.46 14.09 -7.87
C VAL A 280 -15.39 13.28 -6.99
N ASP A 281 -16.23 12.46 -7.61
CA ASP A 281 -17.05 11.48 -6.92
C ASP A 281 -17.05 10.17 -7.72
N VAL A 282 -16.16 9.25 -7.35
CA VAL A 282 -15.92 8.01 -8.11
C VAL A 282 -15.95 6.77 -7.21
N PRO A 283 -16.26 5.57 -7.71
CA PRO A 283 -16.06 4.34 -6.95
C PRO A 283 -14.61 4.23 -6.48
N SER A 284 -14.39 3.92 -5.21
CA SER A 284 -13.05 3.70 -4.67
C SER A 284 -12.45 2.39 -5.20
N MET A 285 -11.14 2.25 -5.08
CA MET A 285 -10.46 0.97 -5.29
C MET A 285 -11.08 -0.15 -4.42
N GLY A 286 -11.37 0.14 -3.15
CA GLY A 286 -11.94 -0.80 -2.19
C GLY A 286 -13.35 -1.26 -2.54
N ASN A 287 -14.15 -0.41 -3.20
CA ASN A 287 -15.44 -0.82 -3.77
C ASN A 287 -15.26 -1.94 -4.81
N ARG A 288 -14.32 -1.76 -5.73
CA ARG A 288 -14.02 -2.73 -6.79
C ARG A 288 -13.39 -4.02 -6.25
N LEU A 289 -12.55 -3.91 -5.23
CA LEU A 289 -11.98 -5.06 -4.53
C LEU A 289 -13.07 -5.84 -3.79
N ALA A 290 -14.01 -5.16 -3.12
CA ALA A 290 -15.15 -5.81 -2.48
C ALA A 290 -16.02 -6.56 -3.50
N ASP A 291 -16.28 -5.98 -4.68
CA ASP A 291 -17.02 -6.66 -5.75
C ASP A 291 -16.31 -7.93 -6.24
N SER A 292 -14.97 -7.95 -6.20
CA SER A 292 -14.16 -9.05 -6.72
C SER A 292 -13.91 -10.16 -5.70
N TYR A 293 -13.74 -9.79 -4.43
CA TYR A 293 -13.29 -10.68 -3.35
C TYR A 293 -14.37 -10.96 -2.30
N GLY A 294 -15.45 -10.17 -2.24
CA GLY A 294 -16.49 -10.28 -1.22
C GLY A 294 -15.89 -10.21 0.19
N ASP A 295 -16.24 -11.19 1.02
CA ASP A 295 -15.80 -11.30 2.42
C ASP A 295 -14.28 -11.54 2.56
N LEU A 296 -13.58 -11.94 1.48
CA LEU A 296 -12.12 -12.09 1.50
C LEU A 296 -11.40 -10.73 1.49
N TYR A 297 -12.09 -9.65 1.12
CA TYR A 297 -11.55 -8.30 1.24
C TYR A 297 -11.93 -7.71 2.60
N TYR A 298 -10.94 -7.50 3.46
CA TYR A 298 -11.11 -7.02 4.84
C TYR A 298 -10.48 -5.63 5.06
N PRO A 299 -11.13 -4.52 4.64
CA PRO A 299 -10.63 -3.16 4.83
C PRO A 299 -10.66 -2.72 6.30
N VAL A 300 -9.48 -2.29 6.77
CA VAL A 300 -9.27 -1.72 8.11
C VAL A 300 -9.01 -0.22 7.99
N VAL A 301 -9.80 0.60 8.68
CA VAL A 301 -9.58 2.05 8.74
C VAL A 301 -8.79 2.43 9.97
N PHE A 302 -7.79 3.28 9.78
CA PHE A 302 -7.08 3.93 10.88
C PHE A 302 -7.59 5.35 11.08
N LYS A 303 -7.93 5.69 12.32
CA LYS A 303 -8.41 7.01 12.74
C LYS A 303 -7.54 7.54 13.88
N THR A 304 -7.44 8.87 13.94
CA THR A 304 -6.75 9.57 15.03
C THR A 304 -7.68 10.51 15.77
N GLY A 305 -7.27 11.00 16.94
CA GLY A 305 -8.01 11.97 17.74
C GLY A 305 -7.52 13.41 17.55
N THR A 306 -6.39 13.77 18.15
CA THR A 306 -5.89 15.15 18.23
C THR A 306 -4.37 15.27 18.01
N ARG A 307 -3.91 16.53 18.05
CA ARG A 307 -2.55 17.09 17.95
C ARG A 307 -2.17 17.63 16.59
N ARG A 308 -1.35 16.97 15.77
CA ARG A 308 -0.82 17.58 14.54
C ARG A 308 -0.68 16.55 13.43
N VAL A 309 -0.75 17.00 12.20
CA VAL A 309 -0.48 16.17 11.02
C VAL A 309 0.48 16.89 10.09
N ALA A 310 1.40 16.14 9.49
CA ALA A 310 2.21 16.61 8.39
C ALA A 310 1.41 16.50 7.09
N ALA A 311 1.39 17.56 6.29
CA ALA A 311 0.83 17.55 4.94
C ALA A 311 1.69 18.41 4.01
N LYS A 312 1.69 18.09 2.72
CA LYS A 312 2.37 18.90 1.71
C LYS A 312 1.55 20.16 1.43
N ASP A 313 2.16 21.32 1.61
CA ASP A 313 1.63 22.57 1.09
C ASP A 313 1.96 22.65 -0.41
N PHE A 314 0.95 22.65 -1.28
CA PHE A 314 1.18 22.71 -2.73
C PHE A 314 1.66 24.07 -3.23
N THR A 315 1.59 25.11 -2.39
CA THR A 315 2.06 26.47 -2.68
C THR A 315 3.54 26.63 -2.37
N THR A 316 3.98 26.13 -1.21
CA THR A 316 5.38 26.22 -0.79
C THR A 316 6.20 25.01 -1.25
N GLU A 317 5.54 23.95 -1.70
CA GLU A 317 6.10 22.62 -2.01
C GLU A 317 6.84 21.98 -0.83
N THR A 318 6.60 22.47 0.38
CA THR A 318 7.19 21.93 1.61
C THR A 318 6.19 21.07 2.38
N VAL A 319 6.71 20.20 3.24
CA VAL A 319 5.87 19.48 4.20
C VAL A 319 5.76 20.35 5.44
N GLU A 320 4.53 20.73 5.78
CA GLU A 320 4.22 21.58 6.92
C GLU A 320 3.37 20.82 7.95
N GLU A 321 3.38 21.29 9.19
CA GLU A 321 2.61 20.70 10.27
C GLU A 321 1.35 21.52 10.59
N TYR A 322 0.21 20.86 10.54
CA TYR A 322 -1.10 21.45 10.78
C TYR A 322 -1.72 20.90 12.06
N PRO A 323 -2.38 21.73 12.90
CA PRO A 323 -3.11 21.23 14.06
C PRO A 323 -4.34 20.43 13.62
N ILE A 324 -4.64 19.30 14.27
CA ILE A 324 -5.93 18.63 14.10
C ILE A 324 -6.97 19.40 14.92
N PRO A 325 -7.99 20.04 14.31
CA PRO A 325 -9.00 20.79 15.06
C PRO A 325 -9.80 19.89 16.00
N ASP A 326 -10.27 20.45 17.12
CA ASP A 326 -11.16 19.75 18.04
C ASP A 326 -12.35 19.16 17.25
N PRO A 327 -12.62 17.86 17.43
CA PRO A 327 -13.64 17.21 16.64
C PRO A 327 -15.04 17.68 17.02
N PRO A 328 -15.97 17.80 16.05
CA PRO A 328 -17.35 18.15 16.33
C PRO A 328 -17.95 17.25 17.41
N SER A 329 -18.76 17.82 18.30
CA SER A 329 -19.42 17.05 19.36
C SER A 329 -20.17 15.85 18.78
N MET A 330 -20.10 14.72 19.48
CA MET A 330 -20.67 13.43 19.08
C MET A 330 -20.07 12.82 17.80
N SER A 331 -19.03 13.39 17.19
CA SER A 331 -18.30 12.71 16.12
C SER A 331 -17.56 11.46 16.58
N ILE A 332 -17.19 10.57 15.64
CA ILE A 332 -16.40 9.37 15.89
C ILE A 332 -15.10 9.75 16.60
N PRO A 333 -14.27 10.70 16.11
CA PRO A 333 -13.09 11.14 16.85
C PRO A 333 -13.44 11.70 18.24
N ALA A 334 -14.51 12.50 18.38
CA ALA A 334 -14.89 13.08 19.68
C ALA A 334 -15.33 12.04 20.72
N VAL A 335 -15.96 10.95 20.30
CA VAL A 335 -16.38 9.85 21.18
C VAL A 335 -15.23 8.88 21.42
N PHE A 336 -14.49 8.51 20.38
CA PHE A 336 -13.36 7.59 20.49
C PHE A 336 -12.25 8.16 21.38
N GLN A 337 -12.05 9.48 21.41
CA GLN A 337 -11.14 10.14 22.35
C GLN A 337 -11.52 9.97 23.82
N GLN A 338 -12.77 9.62 24.14
CA GLN A 338 -13.25 9.43 25.52
C GLN A 338 -13.08 7.99 26.03
N VAL A 339 -12.76 7.04 25.14
CA VAL A 339 -12.40 5.66 25.52
C VAL A 339 -11.15 5.71 26.39
N ALA A 340 -11.02 4.84 27.41
CA ALA A 340 -9.91 4.93 28.37
C ALA A 340 -8.57 4.50 27.76
N GLU A 341 -8.62 3.52 26.86
CA GLU A 341 -7.50 2.93 26.14
C GLU A 341 -7.02 3.89 25.03
N PRO A 342 -5.71 4.23 24.97
CA PRO A 342 -5.16 5.18 24.00
C PRO A 342 -5.10 4.61 22.58
N VAL A 343 -4.99 3.29 22.46
CA VAL A 343 -5.06 2.53 21.22
C VAL A 343 -6.08 1.43 21.41
N PHE A 344 -7.05 1.34 20.50
CA PHE A 344 -8.05 0.28 20.51
C PHE A 344 -8.54 -0.01 19.09
N SER A 345 -9.18 -1.16 18.91
CA SER A 345 -9.91 -1.49 17.69
C SER A 345 -11.36 -1.78 18.00
N VAL A 346 -12.26 -1.50 17.06
CA VAL A 346 -13.67 -1.89 17.11
C VAL A 346 -14.06 -2.58 15.83
N SER A 347 -14.81 -3.69 15.96
CA SER A 347 -15.59 -4.25 14.86
C SER A 347 -16.64 -3.23 14.43
N VAL A 348 -16.68 -2.93 13.13
CA VAL A 348 -17.69 -2.02 12.58
C VAL A 348 -19.06 -2.70 12.61
N GLU A 349 -19.14 -4.00 12.39
CA GLU A 349 -20.39 -4.75 12.49
C GLU A 349 -20.99 -4.60 13.90
N ASP A 350 -20.21 -4.89 14.95
CA ASP A 350 -20.65 -4.78 16.34
C ASP A 350 -21.09 -3.35 16.68
N LEU A 351 -20.36 -2.36 16.19
CA LEU A 351 -20.69 -0.95 16.39
C LEU A 351 -22.05 -0.56 15.79
N TYR A 352 -22.43 -1.18 14.66
CA TYR A 352 -23.67 -0.90 13.94
C TYR A 352 -24.84 -1.80 14.37
N ASP A 353 -24.56 -2.91 15.05
CA ASP A 353 -25.56 -3.86 15.57
C ASP A 353 -25.93 -3.62 17.04
N ASP A 354 -25.07 -2.98 17.83
CA ASP A 354 -25.37 -2.64 19.23
C ASP A 354 -26.56 -1.68 19.33
N LEU A 355 -27.69 -2.19 19.85
CA LEU A 355 -28.95 -1.45 19.99
C LEU A 355 -28.83 -0.16 20.82
N SER A 356 -27.85 -0.04 21.71
CA SER A 356 -27.64 1.12 22.56
C SER A 356 -26.97 2.29 21.84
N ILE A 357 -26.20 2.00 20.78
CA ILE A 357 -25.39 3.00 20.07
C ILE A 357 -25.54 2.98 18.54
N ARG A 358 -26.22 2.02 17.91
CA ARG A 358 -26.30 1.87 16.43
C ARG A 358 -26.85 3.07 15.64
N ASP A 359 -27.61 3.94 16.29
CA ASP A 359 -28.09 5.18 15.67
C ASP A 359 -26.99 6.25 15.65
N TRP A 360 -26.06 6.20 16.61
CA TRP A 360 -24.94 7.12 16.73
C TRP A 360 -24.04 7.12 15.48
N PRO A 361 -23.47 6.00 15.00
CA PRO A 361 -22.54 6.03 13.87
C PRO A 361 -23.21 6.44 12.54
N ARG A 362 -24.55 6.47 12.48
CA ARG A 362 -25.34 6.80 11.27
C ARG A 362 -25.74 8.29 11.12
N THR A 363 -25.46 9.15 12.11
CA THR A 363 -25.97 10.55 12.15
C THR A 363 -24.86 11.59 11.90
N GLN A 364 -25.10 12.62 11.08
CA GLN A 364 -24.04 13.55 10.61
C GLN A 364 -23.63 14.65 11.61
N PRO A 365 -22.42 15.25 11.46
CA PRO A 365 -21.21 14.76 10.78
C PRO A 365 -20.28 14.05 11.79
N ARG A 366 -19.62 12.93 11.44
CA ARG A 366 -18.86 12.18 12.45
C ARG A 366 -17.48 11.64 12.09
N ARG A 367 -16.94 11.72 10.88
CA ARG A 367 -15.54 11.32 10.65
C ARG A 367 -14.72 12.48 10.11
N HIS A 368 -13.43 12.53 10.47
CA HIS A 368 -12.48 13.31 9.69
C HIS A 368 -11.77 12.43 8.67
N THR A 369 -11.41 13.07 7.56
CA THR A 369 -10.43 12.65 6.59
C THR A 369 -9.27 13.62 6.71
N ILE A 370 -8.03 13.12 6.69
CA ILE A 370 -6.84 13.95 6.71
C ILE A 370 -6.18 13.80 5.34
N TRP A 371 -6.01 14.91 4.64
CA TRP A 371 -5.41 14.93 3.31
C TRP A 371 -3.89 15.01 3.41
N GLY A 372 -3.19 14.31 2.51
CA GLY A 372 -1.72 14.35 2.43
C GLY A 372 -1.16 15.65 1.87
N GLY A 373 -2.00 16.54 1.33
CA GLY A 373 -1.61 17.87 0.89
C GLY A 373 -2.79 18.81 0.67
N THR A 374 -2.52 20.12 0.66
CA THR A 374 -3.57 21.16 0.64
C THR A 374 -3.31 22.21 -0.43
N PRO A 375 -4.36 22.61 -1.20
CA PRO A 375 -4.29 23.81 -2.01
C PRO A 375 -4.33 25.01 -1.07
N ASP A 376 -3.40 25.95 -1.25
CA ASP A 376 -3.36 27.23 -0.54
C ASP A 376 -2.98 27.20 0.96
N GLY A 377 -2.37 26.11 1.45
CA GLY A 377 -1.88 26.02 2.83
C GLY A 377 -2.99 25.94 3.89
N ASP A 378 -4.22 25.60 3.45
CA ASP A 378 -5.33 25.31 4.36
C ASP A 378 -5.02 24.10 5.24
N ASN A 379 -5.72 23.99 6.37
CA ASN A 379 -5.62 22.82 7.24
C ASN A 379 -6.08 21.56 6.48
N PRO A 380 -5.35 20.43 6.46
CA PRO A 380 -5.70 19.22 5.69
C PRO A 380 -6.86 18.40 6.28
N VAL A 381 -7.35 18.75 7.47
CA VAL A 381 -8.43 18.00 8.13
C VAL A 381 -9.79 18.44 7.58
N ARG A 382 -10.54 17.48 7.04
CA ARG A 382 -11.90 17.64 6.52
C ARG A 382 -12.87 16.76 7.28
N TYR A 383 -14.02 17.29 7.68
CA TYR A 383 -15.09 16.49 8.28
C TYR A 383 -16.09 16.09 7.21
N THR A 384 -16.27 14.79 7.01
CA THR A 384 -17.16 14.23 5.99
C THR A 384 -18.37 13.55 6.65
N PRO A 385 -19.43 13.27 5.87
CA PRO A 385 -20.55 12.45 6.32
C PRO A 385 -20.08 11.18 7.06
N PRO A 386 -20.85 10.78 8.09
CA PRO A 386 -20.53 9.65 8.93
C PRO A 386 -20.78 8.37 8.13
N ASP A 387 -19.72 7.61 7.90
CA ASP A 387 -19.88 6.22 7.52
C ASP A 387 -18.60 5.47 7.86
N LEU A 388 -18.72 4.41 8.64
CA LEU A 388 -17.66 3.42 8.81
C LEU A 388 -18.04 2.09 8.17
N SER A 389 -19.28 1.94 7.70
CA SER A 389 -19.80 0.69 7.12
C SER A 389 -19.04 0.25 5.85
N GLU A 390 -18.24 1.15 5.28
CA GLU A 390 -17.32 0.82 4.20
C GLU A 390 -16.05 0.07 4.66
N PHE A 391 -15.88 -0.15 5.97
CA PHE A 391 -14.76 -0.87 6.60
C PHE A 391 -15.29 -1.96 7.52
N ASP A 392 -14.49 -3.00 7.77
CA ASP A 392 -14.86 -4.06 8.74
C ASP A 392 -14.35 -3.75 10.15
N ARG A 393 -13.21 -3.07 10.24
CA ARG A 393 -12.59 -2.72 11.51
C ARG A 393 -12.10 -1.29 11.51
N ALA A 394 -12.33 -0.59 12.61
CA ALA A 394 -11.74 0.71 12.85
C ALA A 394 -10.70 0.58 13.97
N VAL A 395 -9.46 0.95 13.65
CA VAL A 395 -8.38 1.11 14.63
C VAL A 395 -8.27 2.58 14.96
N PHE A 396 -8.32 2.90 16.25
CA PHE A 396 -8.21 4.26 16.74
C PHE A 396 -6.94 4.42 17.58
N VAL A 397 -6.18 5.46 17.24
CA VAL A 397 -5.05 5.93 18.04
C VAL A 397 -5.44 7.33 18.51
N ARG A 398 -5.57 7.56 19.82
CA ARG A 398 -6.09 8.84 20.35
C ARG A 398 -5.29 10.05 19.87
N GLU A 399 -4.03 9.83 19.58
CA GLU A 399 -3.02 10.85 19.63
C GLU A 399 -1.90 10.48 18.61
N THR A 400 -1.58 11.35 17.62
CA THR A 400 -0.55 11.13 16.53
C THR A 400 0.25 12.39 16.07
N SER A 401 1.57 12.34 15.87
CA SER A 401 2.55 13.44 15.51
C SER A 401 2.98 13.38 14.06
N PRO A 402 3.60 14.45 13.57
CA PRO A 402 4.31 14.46 12.29
C PRO A 402 5.34 13.34 12.16
N LEU A 403 5.21 12.57 11.07
CA LEU A 403 6.16 11.57 10.62
C LEU A 403 7.52 12.21 10.27
N VAL A 404 8.62 11.66 10.79
CA VAL A 404 9.98 12.11 10.44
C VAL A 404 10.47 11.39 9.19
N HIS A 405 10.75 12.15 8.14
CA HIS A 405 11.36 11.63 6.93
C HIS A 405 12.85 11.34 7.14
N LEU A 406 13.35 10.30 6.47
CA LEU A 406 14.79 10.03 6.41
C LEU A 406 15.49 11.14 5.60
N ASP A 407 16.66 11.57 6.08
CA ASP A 407 17.53 12.56 5.43
C ASP A 407 18.32 11.99 4.24
#